data_AF-A0A7W0G3G3-F1
#
_entry.id   AF-A0A7W0G3G3-F1
#
_cell.length_a   1.000
_cell.length_b   1.000
_cell.length_c   1.000
_cell.angle_alpha   90.00
_cell.angle_beta   90.00
_cell.angle_gamma   90.00
#
_symmetry.space_group_name_H-M   'P 1'
#
loop_
_entity.id
_entity.type
_entity.pdbx_description
1 polymer ?
#
loop_
_entity_poly.entity_id
_entity_poly.type
_entity_poly.pdbx_seq_one_letter_code
_entity_poly.pdbx_strand_id
1 'polypeptide(L)'
;MLTADLSLSWVRGDRIKPRYLNTEDEEYLREADDLAGVFARHEGGTRAALEESLQEYIGTGTDYKILRGLIKLLTDRCEFETDTPVEPAEIRRALFMKARDAHPVVAEEVRDRLLTEAAAELGCEPEVLHEGLYA
;
A
#
# COMPACT_ATOMS: atom_id res chain seq x y z
N MET A 1 11.99 0.91 -10.47
CA MET A 1 12.87 2.07 -10.74
C MET A 1 12.76 3.07 -9.59
N LEU A 2 13.86 3.68 -9.15
CA LEU A 2 13.83 4.67 -8.05
C LEU A 2 13.23 6.00 -8.49
N THR A 3 12.50 6.66 -7.59
CA THR A 3 12.02 8.04 -7.76
C THR A 3 13.12 9.05 -7.40
N ALA A 4 13.00 10.28 -7.90
CA ALA A 4 14.02 11.32 -7.72
C ALA A 4 14.31 11.65 -6.25
N ASP A 5 13.28 11.61 -5.38
CA ASP A 5 13.39 11.85 -3.94
C ASP A 5 14.22 10.78 -3.23
N LEU A 6 14.24 9.55 -3.75
CA LEU A 6 15.03 8.43 -3.24
C LEU A 6 16.41 8.30 -3.91
N SER A 7 16.63 8.98 -5.03
CA SER A 7 17.93 8.98 -5.71
C SER A 7 19.01 9.64 -4.84
N LEU A 8 20.19 9.03 -4.81
CA LEU A 8 21.35 9.55 -4.08
C LEU A 8 22.32 10.17 -5.07
N SER A 9 22.61 11.45 -4.85
CA SER A 9 23.57 12.21 -5.64
C SER A 9 24.34 13.17 -4.74
N TRP A 10 25.56 13.50 -5.13
CA TRP A 10 26.28 14.64 -4.57
C TRP A 10 26.36 15.77 -5.59
N VAL A 11 26.41 17.00 -5.07
CA VAL A 11 26.52 18.23 -5.85
C VAL A 11 27.79 18.97 -5.43
N ARG A 12 28.63 19.36 -6.39
CA ARG A 12 29.82 20.19 -6.14
C ARG A 12 29.97 21.20 -7.27
N GLY A 13 29.73 22.47 -6.97
CA GLY A 13 29.69 23.53 -7.97
C GLY A 13 28.61 23.26 -9.00
N ASP A 14 28.99 23.19 -10.26
CA ASP A 14 28.14 22.93 -11.43
C ASP A 14 27.97 21.44 -11.77
N ARG A 15 28.51 20.53 -10.93
CA ARG A 15 28.49 19.08 -11.19
C ARG A 15 27.58 18.34 -10.23
N ILE A 16 26.75 17.47 -10.79
CA ILE A 16 25.95 16.47 -10.08
C ILE A 16 26.48 15.09 -10.47
N LYS A 17 26.74 14.23 -9.48
CA LYS A 17 27.08 12.82 -9.74
C LYS A 17 26.29 11.89 -8.83
N PRO A 18 25.95 10.68 -9.30
CA PRO A 18 25.34 9.67 -8.45
C PRO A 18 26.26 9.29 -7.29
N ARG A 19 25.65 9.03 -6.14
CA ARG A 19 26.30 8.40 -4.99
C ARG A 19 25.85 6.94 -4.95
N TYR A 20 26.74 6.06 -5.37
CA TYR A 20 26.51 4.61 -5.30
C TYR A 20 26.73 4.08 -3.88
N LEU A 21 26.06 2.99 -3.57
CA LEU A 21 26.31 2.21 -2.37
C LEU A 21 27.48 1.26 -2.61
N ASN A 22 28.25 0.97 -1.56
CA ASN A 22 29.19 -0.12 -1.61
C ASN A 22 28.41 -1.44 -1.50
N THR A 23 28.51 -2.29 -2.51
CA THR A 23 27.78 -3.58 -2.56
C THR A 23 28.36 -4.64 -1.65
N GLU A 24 29.56 -4.41 -1.12
CA GLU A 24 30.23 -5.30 -0.15
C GLU A 24 30.06 -4.83 1.30
N ASP A 25 29.23 -3.79 1.53
CA ASP A 25 28.94 -3.32 2.87
C ASP A 25 28.03 -4.32 3.61
N GLU A 26 28.55 -4.90 4.70
CA GLU A 26 27.86 -5.92 5.47
C GLU A 26 26.55 -5.41 6.10
N GLU A 27 26.47 -4.13 6.44
CA GLU A 27 25.25 -3.53 7.01
C GLU A 27 24.18 -3.46 5.94
N TYR A 28 24.48 -2.93 4.75
CA TYR A 28 23.51 -2.87 3.65
C TYR A 28 23.09 -4.24 3.14
N LEU A 29 23.99 -5.22 3.15
CA LEU A 29 23.64 -6.60 2.79
C LEU A 29 22.68 -7.21 3.81
N ARG A 30 22.90 -7.00 5.11
CA ARG A 30 21.99 -7.46 6.17
C ARG A 30 20.62 -6.80 6.06
N GLU A 31 20.58 -5.48 5.90
CA GLU A 31 19.34 -4.72 5.72
C GLU A 31 18.55 -5.18 4.49
N ALA A 32 19.24 -5.50 3.40
CA ALA A 32 18.59 -6.03 2.19
C ALA A 32 18.02 -7.43 2.40
N ASP A 33 18.72 -8.31 3.12
CA ASP A 33 18.27 -9.67 3.43
C ASP A 33 17.08 -9.67 4.39
N ASP A 34 17.15 -8.85 5.44
CA ASP A 34 16.07 -8.68 6.42
C ASP A 34 14.80 -8.15 5.75
N LEU A 35 14.92 -7.10 4.90
CA LEU A 35 13.80 -6.59 4.12
C LEU A 35 13.24 -7.65 3.18
N ALA A 36 14.07 -8.37 2.42
CA ALA A 36 13.59 -9.46 1.55
C ALA A 36 12.83 -10.52 2.36
N GLY A 37 13.31 -10.84 3.56
CA GLY A 37 12.64 -11.73 4.51
C GLY A 37 11.28 -11.20 4.99
N VAL A 38 11.13 -9.88 5.20
CA VAL A 38 9.81 -9.28 5.48
C VAL A 38 8.87 -9.54 4.30
N PHE A 39 9.24 -9.17 3.08
CA PHE A 39 8.39 -9.37 1.90
C PHE A 39 7.96 -10.84 1.73
N ALA A 40 8.89 -11.78 1.87
CA ALA A 40 8.59 -13.21 1.75
C ALA A 40 7.56 -13.71 2.78
N ARG A 41 7.56 -13.17 4.01
CA ARG A 41 6.58 -13.54 5.05
C ARG A 41 5.17 -13.00 4.79
N HIS A 42 5.03 -11.99 3.94
CA HIS A 42 3.75 -11.37 3.62
C HIS A 42 3.15 -11.85 2.28
N GLU A 43 3.72 -12.89 1.65
CA GLU A 43 3.10 -13.53 0.49
C GLU A 43 1.69 -14.05 0.84
N GLY A 44 0.71 -13.70 0.00
CA GLY A 44 -0.71 -14.01 0.24
C GLY A 44 -1.37 -13.17 1.33
N GLY A 45 -0.65 -12.25 1.97
CA GLY A 45 -1.19 -11.29 2.93
C GLY A 45 -1.70 -10.01 2.27
N THR A 46 -2.34 -9.16 3.05
CA THR A 46 -2.77 -7.84 2.57
C THR A 46 -1.58 -6.92 2.39
N ARG A 47 -1.65 -6.05 1.38
CA ARG A 47 -0.65 -5.00 1.17
C ARG A 47 -0.50 -4.09 2.39
N ALA A 48 -1.60 -3.81 3.11
CA ALA A 48 -1.58 -2.98 4.30
C ALA A 48 -0.72 -3.60 5.42
N ALA A 49 -0.81 -4.91 5.66
CA ALA A 49 -0.02 -5.60 6.67
C ALA A 49 1.49 -5.56 6.35
N LEU A 50 1.84 -5.69 5.06
CA LEU A 50 3.22 -5.52 4.60
C LEU A 50 3.69 -4.08 4.85
N GLU A 51 2.91 -3.07 4.45
CA GLU A 51 3.26 -1.65 4.63
C GLU A 51 3.45 -1.28 6.12
N GLU A 52 2.65 -1.84 7.03
CA GLU A 52 2.80 -1.66 8.48
C GLU A 52 4.13 -2.23 8.99
N SER A 53 4.45 -3.48 8.62
CA SER A 53 5.71 -4.12 9.02
C SER A 53 6.94 -3.40 8.46
N LEU A 54 6.84 -2.85 7.25
CA LEU A 54 7.90 -2.03 6.66
C LEU A 54 8.06 -0.68 7.37
N GLN A 55 6.96 -0.05 7.80
CA GLN A 55 7.01 1.20 8.54
C GLN A 55 7.66 1.02 9.92
N GLU A 56 7.38 -0.09 10.60
CA GLU A 56 8.04 -0.48 11.85
C GLU A 56 9.55 -0.69 11.63
N TYR A 57 9.92 -1.40 10.56
CA TYR A 57 11.31 -1.66 10.20
C TYR A 57 12.11 -0.37 9.93
N ILE A 58 11.52 0.59 9.22
CA ILE A 58 12.19 1.86 8.94
C ILE A 58 12.43 2.68 10.22
N GLY A 59 11.53 2.58 11.21
CA GLY A 59 11.59 3.37 12.45
C GLY A 59 12.82 3.11 13.33
N THR A 60 13.60 2.07 13.06
CA THR A 60 14.74 1.64 13.88
C THR A 60 16.11 2.11 13.37
N GLY A 61 16.23 2.61 12.14
CA GLY A 61 17.52 2.89 11.48
C GLY A 61 17.83 4.36 11.16
N THR A 62 19.12 4.68 10.97
CA THR A 62 19.60 6.03 10.59
C THR A 62 19.65 6.26 9.08
N ASP A 63 19.74 5.19 8.28
CA ASP A 63 19.84 5.22 6.81
C ASP A 63 18.49 5.20 6.09
N TYR A 64 17.54 5.97 6.61
CA TYR A 64 16.13 6.07 6.17
C TYR A 64 15.94 6.13 4.64
N LYS A 65 16.80 6.87 3.93
CA LYS A 65 16.67 7.03 2.46
C LYS A 65 17.10 5.79 1.69
N ILE A 66 18.08 5.03 2.18
CA ILE A 66 18.53 3.79 1.56
C ILE A 66 17.47 2.70 1.77
N LEU A 67 16.99 2.56 3.01
CA LEU A 67 15.93 1.60 3.34
C LEU A 67 14.67 1.82 2.50
N ARG A 68 14.20 3.07 2.39
CA ARG A 68 13.07 3.41 1.50
C ARG A 68 13.34 3.11 0.03
N GLY A 69 14.58 3.27 -0.41
CA GLY A 69 15.02 2.88 -1.75
C GLY A 69 14.89 1.38 -1.98
N LEU A 70 15.41 0.56 -1.05
CA LEU A 70 15.32 -0.90 -1.11
C LEU A 70 13.88 -1.39 -1.09
N ILE A 71 13.07 -0.86 -0.16
CA ILE A 71 11.63 -1.15 -0.05
C ILE A 71 10.95 -0.87 -1.38
N LYS A 72 11.17 0.31 -1.98
CA LYS A 72 10.59 0.63 -3.27
C LYS A 72 11.00 -0.38 -4.35
N LEU A 73 12.28 -0.78 -4.40
CA LEU A 73 12.77 -1.72 -5.40
C LEU A 73 12.16 -3.12 -5.25
N LEU A 74 11.86 -3.54 -4.02
CA LEU A 74 11.16 -4.79 -3.73
C LEU A 74 9.66 -4.67 -4.05
N THR A 75 8.99 -3.60 -3.61
CA THR A 75 7.58 -3.34 -3.93
C THR A 75 7.32 -3.26 -5.42
N ASP A 76 8.22 -2.64 -6.20
CA ASP A 76 8.12 -2.59 -7.67
C ASP A 76 8.18 -3.98 -8.33
N ARG A 77 8.61 -5.03 -7.60
CA ARG A 77 8.68 -6.43 -8.05
C ARG A 77 7.56 -7.31 -7.50
N CYS A 78 6.72 -6.78 -6.62
CA CYS A 78 5.56 -7.48 -6.12
C CYS A 78 4.40 -7.35 -7.11
N GLU A 79 3.57 -8.37 -7.17
CA GLU A 79 2.26 -8.33 -7.81
C GLU A 79 1.20 -8.21 -6.71
N PHE A 80 0.22 -7.34 -6.93
CA PHE A 80 -0.92 -7.16 -6.03
C PHE A 80 -2.18 -7.33 -6.86
N GLU A 81 -3.12 -8.07 -6.30
CA GLU A 81 -4.42 -8.34 -6.93
C GLU A 81 -5.53 -7.82 -6.02
N THR A 82 -6.61 -7.37 -6.65
CA THR A 82 -7.82 -6.97 -5.96
C THR A 82 -8.61 -8.22 -5.59
N ASP A 83 -8.76 -8.47 -4.29
CA ASP A 83 -9.45 -9.64 -3.75
C ASP A 83 -10.92 -9.32 -3.42
N THR A 84 -11.72 -9.08 -4.45
CA THR A 84 -13.18 -8.92 -4.29
C THR A 84 -13.92 -9.36 -5.55
N PRO A 85 -15.11 -9.98 -5.43
CA PRO A 85 -15.89 -10.45 -6.58
C PRO A 85 -16.50 -9.32 -7.42
N VAL A 86 -16.54 -8.09 -6.92
CA VAL A 86 -17.12 -6.93 -7.61
C VAL A 86 -16.08 -5.82 -7.69
N GLU A 87 -15.95 -5.19 -8.86
CA GLU A 87 -14.97 -4.13 -9.09
C GLU A 87 -15.11 -3.01 -8.02
N PRO A 88 -14.04 -2.65 -7.27
CA PRO A 88 -14.12 -1.65 -6.19
C PRO A 88 -14.64 -0.28 -6.64
N ALA A 89 -14.42 0.08 -7.92
CA ALA A 89 -14.97 1.31 -8.49
C ALA A 89 -16.51 1.26 -8.65
N GLU A 90 -17.07 0.10 -8.94
CA GLU A 90 -18.52 -0.11 -9.03
C GLU A 90 -19.17 -0.12 -7.65
N ILE A 91 -18.55 -0.81 -6.68
CA ILE A 91 -18.96 -0.77 -5.28
C ILE A 91 -19.08 0.67 -4.78
N ARG A 92 -18.00 1.47 -4.94
CA ARG A 92 -17.98 2.87 -4.50
C ARG A 92 -19.04 3.70 -5.22
N ARG A 93 -19.23 3.49 -6.53
CA ARG A 93 -20.25 4.21 -7.29
C ARG A 93 -21.65 3.91 -6.76
N ALA A 94 -22.02 2.64 -6.62
CA ALA A 94 -23.34 2.23 -6.15
C ALA A 94 -23.62 2.75 -4.73
N LEU A 95 -22.68 2.53 -3.80
CA LEU A 95 -22.86 2.93 -2.41
C LEU A 95 -22.93 4.45 -2.25
N PHE A 96 -22.00 5.21 -2.83
CA PHE A 96 -21.94 6.65 -2.63
C PHE A 96 -23.07 7.40 -3.36
N MET A 97 -23.57 6.87 -4.47
CA MET A 97 -24.76 7.42 -5.12
C MET A 97 -26.01 7.29 -4.24
N LYS A 98 -26.19 6.16 -3.53
CA LYS A 98 -27.28 6.00 -2.55
C LYS A 98 -27.07 6.87 -1.32
N ALA A 99 -25.83 6.92 -0.81
CA ALA A 99 -25.50 7.71 0.38
C ALA A 99 -25.75 9.22 0.16
N ARG A 100 -25.62 9.72 -1.07
CA ARG A 100 -25.98 11.10 -1.44
C ARG A 100 -27.43 11.42 -1.10
N ASP A 101 -28.36 10.51 -1.39
CA ASP A 101 -29.79 10.73 -1.21
C ASP A 101 -30.20 10.62 0.28
N ALA A 102 -29.37 10.00 1.11
CA ALA A 102 -29.51 9.87 2.56
C ALA A 102 -28.59 10.80 3.36
N HIS A 103 -27.98 11.81 2.72
CA HIS A 103 -27.00 12.68 3.37
C HIS A 103 -27.65 13.59 4.44
N PRO A 104 -27.02 13.76 5.63
CA PRO A 104 -25.80 13.12 6.08
C PRO A 104 -26.04 11.72 6.70
N VAL A 105 -25.19 10.76 6.35
CA VAL A 105 -25.21 9.41 6.94
C VAL A 105 -24.43 9.42 8.25
N VAL A 106 -25.12 9.68 9.37
CA VAL A 106 -24.54 9.74 10.72
C VAL A 106 -25.03 8.62 11.65
N ALA A 107 -26.14 7.99 11.30
CA ALA A 107 -26.74 6.89 12.05
C ALA A 107 -26.29 5.55 11.47
N GLU A 108 -25.93 4.62 12.34
CA GLU A 108 -25.46 3.28 11.98
C GLU A 108 -26.53 2.50 11.21
N GLU A 109 -27.80 2.64 11.61
CA GLU A 109 -28.93 2.00 10.94
C GLU A 109 -29.10 2.49 9.49
N VAL A 110 -28.77 3.76 9.22
CA VAL A 110 -28.80 4.30 7.85
C VAL A 110 -27.64 3.75 7.04
N ARG A 111 -26.44 3.66 7.64
CA ARG A 111 -25.26 3.06 6.99
C ARG A 111 -25.51 1.61 6.59
N ASP A 112 -26.01 0.80 7.51
CA ASP A 112 -26.22 -0.64 7.30
C ASP A 112 -27.33 -0.89 6.27
N ARG A 113 -28.39 -0.07 6.26
CA ARG A 113 -29.40 -0.11 5.21
C ARG A 113 -28.80 0.19 3.83
N LEU A 114 -27.98 1.23 3.71
CA LEU A 114 -27.35 1.60 2.44
C LEU A 114 -26.38 0.53 1.92
N LEU A 115 -25.61 -0.10 2.81
CA LEU A 115 -24.75 -1.24 2.48
C LEU A 115 -25.59 -2.40 1.94
N THR A 116 -26.69 -2.73 2.64
CA THR A 116 -27.62 -3.79 2.21
C THR A 116 -28.23 -3.49 0.84
N GLU A 117 -28.69 -2.26 0.60
CA GLU A 117 -29.28 -1.85 -0.67
C GLU A 117 -28.26 -1.86 -1.82
N ALA A 118 -27.01 -1.45 -1.58
CA ALA A 118 -25.94 -1.49 -2.57
C ALA A 118 -25.50 -2.94 -2.88
N ALA A 119 -25.44 -3.78 -1.85
CA ALA A 119 -25.04 -5.18 -1.99
C ALA A 119 -26.09 -5.96 -2.79
N ALA A 120 -27.37 -5.73 -2.51
CA ALA A 120 -28.48 -6.29 -3.29
C ALA A 120 -28.46 -5.84 -4.76
N GLU A 121 -28.08 -4.60 -5.06
CA GLU A 121 -27.95 -4.09 -6.44
C GLU A 121 -26.81 -4.77 -7.20
N LEU A 122 -25.69 -5.04 -6.52
CA LEU A 122 -24.49 -5.64 -7.11
C LEU A 122 -24.46 -7.18 -7.01
N GLY A 123 -25.45 -7.79 -6.35
CA GLY A 123 -25.57 -9.24 -6.22
C GLY A 123 -24.50 -9.87 -5.32
N CYS A 124 -24.05 -9.16 -4.29
CA CYS A 124 -23.09 -9.64 -3.29
C CYS A 124 -23.63 -9.48 -1.86
N GLU A 125 -22.91 -10.05 -0.88
CA GLU A 125 -23.23 -9.88 0.54
C GLU A 125 -22.76 -8.50 1.05
N PRO A 126 -23.47 -7.87 2.02
CA PRO A 126 -23.10 -6.56 2.56
C PRO A 126 -21.67 -6.49 3.12
N GLU A 127 -21.22 -7.55 3.78
CA GLU A 127 -19.86 -7.66 4.32
C GLU A 127 -18.82 -7.68 3.19
N VAL A 128 -19.07 -8.46 2.14
CA VAL A 128 -18.19 -8.52 0.95
C VAL A 128 -18.14 -7.18 0.23
N LEU A 129 -19.27 -6.47 0.15
CA LEU A 129 -19.31 -5.12 -0.41
C LEU A 129 -18.48 -4.14 0.43
N HIS A 130 -18.61 -4.21 1.76
CA HIS A 130 -17.90 -3.33 2.68
C HIS A 130 -16.39 -3.56 2.63
N GLU A 131 -15.94 -4.82 2.64
CA GLU A 131 -14.53 -5.18 2.51
C GLU A 131 -13.97 -4.80 1.12
N GLY A 132 -14.78 -4.95 0.06
CA GLY A 132 -14.41 -4.64 -1.32
C GLY A 132 -14.33 -3.15 -1.66
N LEU A 133 -14.70 -2.22 -0.77
CA LEU A 133 -14.71 -0.78 -1.04
C LEU A 133 -13.34 -0.24 -1.50
N TYR A 134 -12.27 -0.79 -0.92
CA TYR A 134 -10.88 -0.38 -1.15
C TYR A 134 -9.93 -1.58 -1.28
N ALA A 135 -10.46 -2.73 -1.69
CA ALA A 135 -9.67 -3.90 -2.07
C ALA A 135 -8.83 -3.63 -3.34
#